data_AF-A0A661P5K9-F1
#
_entry.id   AF-A0A661P5K9-F1
#
_cell.length_a   1.000
_cell.length_b   1.000
_cell.length_c   1.000
_cell.angle_alpha   90.00
_cell.angle_beta   90.00
_cell.angle_gamma   90.00
#
_symmetry.space_group_name_H-M   'P 1'
#
loop_
_entity.id
_entity.type
_entity.pdbx_description
1 polymer ?
#
loop_
_entity_poly.entity_id
_entity_poly.type
_entity_poly.pdbx_seq_one_letter_code
_entity_poly.pdbx_strand_id
1 'polypeptide(L)' 'RSEVHSKIDNFFDRFRMGTLLHQCGIRKRHGHGVRPLIKTIFTLPFVGKNFFRGIVINEDLPFGKDAAYELLKCSTYN' A
#
# COMPACT_ATOMS: atom_id res chain seq x y z
N ARG A 1 -13.43 -14.49 -1.06
CA ARG A 1 -12.19 -13.66 -1.05
C ARG A 1 -11.53 -13.87 -2.41
N SER A 2 -11.38 -12.85 -3.25
CA SER A 2 -10.98 -12.97 -4.66
C SER A 2 -9.56 -13.57 -4.80
N GLU A 3 -9.34 -14.46 -5.76
CA GLU A 3 -8.07 -15.17 -6.03
C GLU A 3 -6.85 -14.21 -6.12
N VAL A 4 -7.09 -13.02 -6.66
CA VAL A 4 -6.11 -11.94 -6.80
C VAL A 4 -5.51 -11.53 -5.45
N HIS A 5 -6.33 -11.39 -4.39
CA HIS A 5 -5.83 -10.97 -3.08
C HIS A 5 -4.89 -12.01 -2.47
N SER A 6 -5.20 -13.30 -2.64
CA SER A 6 -4.35 -14.40 -2.15
C SER A 6 -3.01 -14.45 -2.89
N LYS A 7 -3.00 -14.22 -4.21
CA LYS A 7 -1.74 -14.14 -4.99
C LYS A 7 -0.88 -12.95 -4.56
N ILE A 8 -1.51 -11.79 -4.31
CA ILE A 8 -0.81 -10.61 -3.81
C ILE A 8 -0.25 -10.86 -2.40
N ASP A 9 -1.00 -11.51 -1.51
CA ASP A 9 -0.50 -11.86 -0.17
C ASP A 9 0.73 -12.76 -0.25
N ASN A 10 0.65 -13.84 -1.03
CA ASN A 10 1.77 -14.75 -1.24
C ASN A 10 3.00 -14.04 -1.83
N PHE A 11 2.81 -13.09 -2.75
CA PHE A 11 3.89 -12.25 -3.26
C PHE A 11 4.54 -11.42 -2.14
N PHE A 12 3.73 -10.71 -1.34
CA PHE A 12 4.26 -9.86 -0.27
C PHE A 12 5.02 -10.65 0.79
N ASP A 13 4.57 -11.86 1.10
CA ASP A 13 5.25 -12.75 2.04
C ASP A 13 6.53 -13.34 1.44
N ARG A 14 6.48 -13.83 0.19
CA ARG A 14 7.64 -14.41 -0.51
C ARG A 14 8.80 -13.41 -0.64
N PHE A 15 8.49 -12.17 -1.01
CA PHE A 15 9.49 -11.12 -1.20
C PHE A 15 9.79 -10.34 0.08
N ARG A 16 9.21 -10.73 1.22
CA ARG A 16 9.36 -10.05 2.52
C ARG A 16 9.19 -8.54 2.39
N MET A 17 8.16 -8.11 1.67
CA MET A 17 7.95 -6.71 1.31
C MET A 17 7.99 -5.79 2.53
N GLY A 18 7.45 -6.21 3.68
CA GLY A 18 7.56 -5.45 4.93
C GLY A 18 9.01 -5.11 5.34
N THR A 19 9.95 -6.02 5.11
CA THR A 19 11.38 -5.83 5.40
C THR A 19 12.02 -4.87 4.41
N LEU A 20 11.73 -5.04 3.11
CA LEU A 20 12.24 -4.13 2.06
C LEU A 20 11.78 -2.69 2.29
N LEU A 21 10.51 -2.51 2.64
CA LEU A 21 9.96 -1.19 2.93
C LEU A 21 10.65 -0.52 4.13
N HIS A 22 10.89 -1.30 5.19
CA HIS A 22 11.64 -0.82 6.33
C HIS A 22 13.08 -0.41 5.96
N GLN A 23 13.75 -1.19 5.10
CA GLN A 23 15.09 -0.90 4.59
C GLN A 23 15.14 0.36 3.71
N CYS A 24 14.09 0.60 2.92
CA CYS A 24 13.92 1.83 2.14
C CYS A 24 13.54 3.06 2.99
N GLY A 25 13.56 2.95 4.33
CA GLY A 25 13.17 4.05 5.21
C GLY A 25 11.65 4.30 5.29
N ILE A 26 10.85 3.45 4.63
CA ILE A 26 9.39 3.55 4.65
C ILE A 26 8.89 2.92 5.95
N ARG A 27 8.69 3.76 6.96
CA ARG A 27 8.25 3.38 8.30
C ARG A 27 6.81 3.80 8.54
N LYS A 28 6.17 3.18 9.53
CA LYS A 28 4.82 3.58 9.97
C LYS A 28 4.85 5.03 10.43
N ARG A 29 4.14 5.92 9.74
CA ARG A 29 3.74 7.24 10.26
C ARG A 29 2.23 7.16 10.53
N HIS A 30 1.79 7.70 11.67
CA HIS A 30 0.35 7.76 12.05
C HIS A 30 -0.37 6.44 12.36
N GLY A 31 0.28 5.48 13.03
CA GLY A 31 -0.40 4.30 13.63
C GLY A 31 -0.83 3.21 12.65
N HIS A 32 -0.89 3.49 11.35
CA HIS A 32 -1.26 2.52 10.32
C HIS A 32 -0.02 1.79 9.76
N GLY A 33 -0.18 0.50 9.47
CA GLY A 33 0.88 -0.30 8.87
C GLY A 33 1.16 0.13 7.43
N VAL A 34 2.44 0.31 7.08
CA VAL A 34 2.88 0.55 5.69
C VAL A 34 2.46 -0.60 4.76
N ARG A 35 2.46 -1.83 5.27
CA ARG A 35 2.12 -3.04 4.50
C ARG A 35 0.68 -3.00 3.94
N PRO A 36 -0.38 -2.77 4.75
CA PRO A 36 -1.73 -2.52 4.24
C PRO A 36 -1.80 -1.46 3.14
N LEU A 37 -1.08 -0.34 3.32
CA LEU A 37 -1.11 0.80 2.40
C LEU A 37 -0.57 0.44 1.01
N ILE A 38 0.61 -0.19 0.98
CA ILE A 38 1.26 -0.60 -0.26
C ILE A 38 0.51 -1.75 -0.92
N LYS A 39 -0.03 -2.68 -0.12
CA LYS A 39 -0.87 -3.75 -0.64
C LYS A 39 -2.11 -3.19 -1.34
N THR A 40 -2.77 -2.18 -0.76
CA THR A 40 -3.92 -1.51 -1.40
C THR A 40 -3.53 -0.88 -2.73
N ILE A 41 -2.44 -0.08 -2.76
CA ILE A 41 -1.94 0.54 -4.00
C ILE A 41 -1.58 -0.51 -5.05
N PHE A 42 -0.89 -1.58 -4.65
CA PHE A 42 -0.50 -2.67 -5.54
C PHE A 42 -1.71 -3.42 -6.11
N THR A 43 -2.83 -3.45 -5.38
CA THR A 43 -4.07 -4.13 -5.82
C THR A 43 -4.85 -3.31 -6.86
N LEU A 44 -4.75 -1.98 -6.83
CA LEU A 44 -5.49 -1.06 -7.72
C LEU A 44 -5.49 -1.44 -9.22
N PRO A 45 -4.33 -1.69 -9.86
CA PRO A 45 -4.31 -2.05 -11.28
C PRO A 45 -5.03 -3.37 -11.58
N PHE A 46 -5.02 -4.32 -10.64
CA PHE A 46 -5.66 -5.63 -10.82
C PHE A 46 -7.19 -5.59 -10.62
N VAL A 47 -7.70 -4.56 -9.95
CA VAL A 47 -9.16 -4.35 -9.78
C VAL A 47 -9.72 -3.28 -10.71
N GLY A 48 -8.90 -2.73 -11.62
CA GLY A 48 -9.32 -1.70 -12.57
C GLY A 48 -9.70 -0.37 -11.91
N LYS A 49 -9.21 -0.09 -10.70
CA LYS A 49 -9.46 1.18 -9.99
C LYS A 49 -8.24 2.07 -10.07
N ASN A 50 -8.44 3.36 -10.32
CA ASN A 50 -7.39 4.36 -10.21
C ASN A 50 -7.17 4.79 -8.75
N PHE A 51 -6.07 5.48 -8.48
CA PHE A 51 -5.70 5.95 -7.13
C PHE A 51 -6.80 6.81 -6.49
N PHE A 52 -7.43 7.69 -7.27
CA PHE A 52 -8.51 8.54 -6.76
C PHE A 52 -9.71 7.73 -6.26
N ARG A 53 -10.26 6.85 -7.12
CA ARG A 53 -11.42 6.00 -6.81
C ARG A 53 -11.13 4.93 -5.78
N GLY A 54 -9.91 4.40 -5.78
CA GLY A 54 -9.53 3.29 -4.92
C GLY A 54 -9.07 3.73 -3.54
N ILE A 55 -8.61 4.98 -3.38
CA ILE A 55 -8.00 5.48 -2.15
C ILE A 55 -8.55 6.83 -1.71
N VAL A 56 -8.56 7.85 -2.58
CA VAL A 56 -8.86 9.24 -2.17
C VAL A 56 -10.30 9.44 -1.73
N ILE A 57 -11.25 8.83 -2.42
CA ILE A 57 -12.69 8.92 -2.11
C ILE A 57 -13.24 7.64 -1.45
N ASN A 58 -12.35 6.73 -1.05
CA ASN A 58 -12.73 5.44 -0.48
C ASN A 58 -12.67 5.52 1.06
N GLU A 59 -13.84 5.75 1.67
CA GLU A 59 -13.98 5.88 3.12
C GLU A 59 -13.88 4.54 3.88
N ASP A 60 -13.98 3.41 3.18
CA ASP A 60 -13.88 2.07 3.76
C ASP A 60 -12.43 1.64 4.07
N LEU A 61 -11.45 2.45 3.68
CA LEU A 61 -10.05 2.14 3.93
C LEU A 61 -9.67 2.42 5.38
N PRO A 62 -8.86 1.55 5.99
CA PRO A 62 -8.39 1.77 7.35
C PRO A 62 -7.31 2.86 7.43
N PHE A 63 -7.11 3.70 6.41
CA PHE A 63 -6.12 4.76 6.39
C PHE A 63 -6.60 5.94 5.55
N GLY A 64 -6.19 7.15 5.92
CA GLY A 64 -6.54 8.36 5.19
C GLY A 64 -5.75 8.53 3.89
N LYS A 65 -6.32 9.30 2.94
CA LYS A 65 -5.65 9.70 1.68
C LYS A 65 -4.26 10.30 1.91
N ASP A 66 -4.08 11.01 3.01
CA ASP A 66 -2.81 11.69 3.32
C ASP A 66 -1.68 10.70 3.56
N ALA A 67 -1.96 9.57 4.22
CA ALA A 67 -0.98 8.50 4.39
C ALA A 67 -0.57 7.91 3.04
N ALA A 68 -1.51 7.76 2.10
CA ALA A 68 -1.23 7.28 0.76
C ALA A 68 -0.39 8.27 -0.07
N TYR A 69 -0.68 9.57 0.05
CA TYR A 69 0.13 10.61 -0.57
C TYR A 69 1.52 10.73 0.06
N GLU A 70 1.64 10.64 1.38
CA GLU A 70 2.94 10.62 2.07
C GLU A 70 3.82 9.47 1.59
N LEU A 71 3.24 8.28 1.42
CA LEU A 71 3.97 7.14 0.89
C LEU A 71 4.49 7.40 -0.53
N LEU A 72 3.65 7.92 -1.43
CA LEU A 72 4.08 8.23 -2.81
C LEU A 72 5.12 9.36 -2.86
N LYS A 73 5.05 10.31 -1.92
CA LYS A 73 6.04 11.38 -1.75
C LYS A 73 7.35 10.89 -1.12
N CYS A 74 7.36 9.71 -0.50
CA CYS A 74 8.53 9.15 0.20
C CYS A 74 9.68 8.71 -0.76
N SER A 75 9.65 9.12 -2.03
CA SER A 75 10.79 9.08 -2.93
C SER A 75 11.76 10.22 -2.59
N THR A 76 12.42 10.15 -1.44
CA THR A 76 13.59 10.98 -1.20
C THR A 76 14.71 10.48 -2.11
N TYR A 77 15.00 11.28 -3.13
CA TYR A 77 16.25 11.26 -3.89
C TYR A 77 17.42 11.14 -2.90
N ASN A 78 18.26 10.12 -3.07
CA ASN A 78 19.61 10.12 -2.49
C ASN A 78 20.50 11.06 -3.29
#